data_AF-A0A5J6WAE8-F1
#
_entry.id   AF-A0A5J6WAE8-F1
#
_cell.length_a   1.000
_cell.length_b   1.000
_cell.length_c   1.000
_cell.angle_alpha   90.00
_cell.angle_beta   90.00
_cell.angle_gamma   90.00
#
_symmetry.space_group_name_H-M   'P 1'
#
loop_
_entity.id
_entity.type
_entity.pdbx_description
1 polymer ?
#
loop_
_entity_poly.entity_id
_entity_poly.type
_entity_poly.pdbx_seq_one_letter_code
_entity_poly.pdbx_strand_id
1 'polypeptide(L)'
;MYKNGFLRNYLMVFLFFLIIACTSKDSSNEYVEEQEAEQSSKVDDTSKIDEHTIGHVFHAMGVVHSKSDRKNLGENIKVFYFSEQDGHFQTIPSKENAKLIVYSYDNIYAGEVPISIAGKDAFIFVGITSDFKKIINSNLHGARSDLIGTFKDLNIKNSKLEITVDENNSDAKTFLESVNYIIDGVEKISPIIMN
;
A
#
# COMPACT_ATOMS: atom_id res chain seq x y z
N MET A 1 -12.75 60.87 -24.67
CA MET A 1 -11.55 60.28 -24.05
C MET A 1 -11.92 59.43 -22.82
N TYR A 2 -12.66 58.33 -23.00
CA TYR A 2 -13.00 57.38 -21.92
C TYR A 2 -13.09 55.97 -22.52
N LYS A 3 -11.96 55.32 -22.81
CA LYS A 3 -11.92 53.90 -23.20
C LYS A 3 -10.74 53.09 -22.63
N ASN A 4 -9.83 53.72 -21.87
CA ASN A 4 -8.63 53.04 -21.37
C ASN A 4 -8.63 52.74 -19.86
N GLY A 5 -9.70 53.11 -19.13
CA GLY A 5 -9.81 52.83 -17.69
C GLY A 5 -10.40 51.45 -17.37
N PHE A 6 -11.30 50.95 -18.23
CA PHE A 6 -12.02 49.70 -17.98
C PHE A 6 -11.10 48.49 -18.10
N LEU A 7 -10.28 48.42 -19.15
CA LEU A 7 -9.38 47.29 -19.38
C LEU A 7 -8.32 47.16 -18.27
N ARG A 8 -7.82 48.28 -17.74
CA ARG A 8 -6.75 48.28 -16.73
C ARG A 8 -7.22 47.79 -15.37
N ASN A 9 -8.46 48.10 -14.98
CA ASN A 9 -9.03 47.64 -13.71
C ASN A 9 -9.40 46.16 -13.75
N TYR A 10 -9.96 45.65 -14.86
CA TYR A 10 -10.24 44.22 -14.99
C TYR A 10 -8.96 43.37 -15.07
N LEU A 11 -7.91 43.88 -15.73
CA LEU A 11 -6.62 43.18 -15.80
C LEU A 11 -5.98 43.05 -14.40
N MET A 12 -6.06 44.09 -13.56
CA MET A 12 -5.55 44.05 -12.19
C MET A 12 -6.34 43.09 -11.28
N VAL A 13 -7.66 43.02 -11.43
CA VAL A 13 -8.50 42.06 -10.67
C VAL A 13 -8.23 40.62 -11.12
N PHE A 14 -8.07 40.39 -12.43
CA PHE A 14 -7.73 39.06 -12.96
C PHE A 14 -6.34 38.58 -12.51
N LEU A 15 -5.36 39.48 -12.44
CA LEU A 15 -4.02 39.20 -11.91
C LEU A 15 -4.04 38.81 -10.42
N PHE A 16 -4.90 39.44 -9.60
CA PHE A 16 -5.06 39.05 -8.19
C PHE A 16 -5.69 37.66 -8.03
N PHE A 17 -6.66 37.29 -8.89
CA PHE A 17 -7.25 35.94 -8.88
C PHE A 17 -6.23 34.85 -9.29
N LEU A 18 -5.31 35.15 -10.19
CA LEU A 18 -4.23 34.23 -10.60
C LEU A 18 -3.26 33.91 -9.45
N ILE A 19 -2.97 34.88 -8.57
CA ILE A 19 -2.07 34.64 -7.42
C ILE A 19 -2.77 33.78 -6.37
N ILE A 20 -4.06 34.00 -6.10
CA ILE A 20 -4.82 33.24 -5.09
C ILE A 20 -5.06 31.79 -5.54
N ALA A 21 -5.25 31.55 -6.85
CA ALA A 21 -5.38 30.20 -7.41
C ALA A 21 -4.04 29.44 -7.50
N CYS A 22 -2.90 30.13 -7.44
CA CYS A 22 -1.57 29.52 -7.34
C CYS A 22 -1.12 29.27 -5.89
N THR A 23 -1.82 29.80 -4.87
CA THR A 23 -1.53 29.52 -3.46
C THR A 23 -2.45 28.45 -2.83
N SER A 24 -3.34 27.82 -3.60
CA SER A 24 -4.25 26.77 -3.10
C SER A 24 -3.92 25.36 -3.60
N LYS A 25 -2.69 25.13 -4.06
CA LYS A 25 -2.15 23.80 -4.33
C LYS A 25 -0.78 23.71 -3.67
N ASP A 26 -0.80 23.28 -2.42
CA ASP A 26 0.17 22.36 -1.81
C ASP A 26 -0.12 22.28 -0.31
N SER A 27 -1.15 21.51 0.04
CA SER A 27 -1.07 20.68 1.22
C SER A 27 -0.89 19.24 0.75
N SER A 28 0.23 18.99 0.05
CA SER A 28 0.80 17.66 0.05
C SER A 28 1.14 17.35 1.51
N ASN A 29 0.28 16.58 2.19
CA ASN A 29 0.70 15.82 3.35
C ASN A 29 1.71 14.79 2.84
N GLU A 30 2.93 15.25 2.59
CA GLU A 30 4.09 14.38 2.48
C GLU A 30 4.20 13.70 3.84
N TYR A 31 3.89 12.42 3.84
CA TYR A 31 3.94 11.54 4.99
C TYR A 31 5.41 11.44 5.38
N VAL A 32 5.85 12.29 6.31
CA VAL A 32 7.12 12.09 6.99
C VAL A 32 6.87 10.96 7.98
N GLU A 33 7.32 9.75 7.63
CA GLU A 33 7.51 8.66 8.57
C GLU A 33 8.47 9.15 9.67
N GLU A 34 7.93 9.57 10.80
CA GLU A 34 8.71 9.65 12.04
C GLU A 34 9.12 8.23 12.42
N GLN A 35 10.42 7.96 12.40
CA GLN A 35 11.00 6.77 13.03
C GLN A 35 10.70 6.82 14.52
N GLU A 36 9.62 6.16 14.96
CA GLU A 36 9.44 5.86 16.38
C GLU A 36 10.42 4.75 16.75
N ALA A 37 11.39 5.13 17.59
CA ALA A 37 12.37 4.23 18.18
C ALA A 37 11.67 3.09 18.95
N GLU A 38 12.24 1.89 18.82
CA GLU A 38 11.83 0.66 19.50
C GLU A 38 11.53 0.89 20.99
N GLN A 39 10.24 0.99 21.34
CA GLN A 39 9.79 0.69 22.68
C GLN A 39 9.35 -0.77 22.74
N SER A 40 10.26 -1.59 23.25
CA SER A 40 9.97 -2.89 23.83
C SER A 40 8.83 -2.76 24.84
N SER A 41 7.61 -3.11 24.42
CA SER A 41 6.47 -3.29 25.30
C SER A 41 6.10 -4.77 25.37
N LYS A 42 5.99 -5.23 26.61
CA LYS A 42 5.71 -6.61 27.04
C LYS A 42 4.54 -7.27 26.31
N VAL A 43 4.72 -8.57 26.11
CA VAL A 43 3.78 -9.58 25.59
C VAL A 43 2.40 -9.46 26.26
N ASP A 44 1.39 -9.13 25.48
CA ASP A 44 -0.02 -9.33 25.84
C ASP A 44 -0.85 -9.61 24.56
N ASP A 45 -1.65 -10.67 24.60
CA ASP A 45 -2.49 -11.28 23.55
C ASP A 45 -1.81 -11.72 22.22
N THR A 46 -1.60 -13.03 22.09
CA THR A 46 -0.96 -13.74 20.96
C THR A 46 -1.73 -13.75 19.62
N SER A 47 -2.65 -12.81 19.35
CA SER A 47 -3.44 -12.83 18.10
C SER A 47 -3.79 -11.46 17.49
N LYS A 48 -3.34 -10.35 18.08
CA LYS A 48 -3.68 -9.02 17.54
C LYS A 48 -2.55 -8.47 16.70
N ILE A 49 -2.89 -8.04 15.48
CA ILE A 49 -1.99 -7.30 14.59
C ILE A 49 -1.63 -5.99 15.29
N ASP A 50 -0.34 -5.64 15.34
CA ASP A 50 0.10 -4.38 15.94
C ASP A 50 -0.33 -3.16 15.10
N GLU A 51 -0.42 -2.00 15.73
CA GLU A 51 -0.94 -0.78 15.09
C GLU A 51 -0.07 -0.28 13.92
N HIS A 52 1.23 -0.59 13.94
CA HIS A 52 2.15 -0.24 12.87
C HIS A 52 1.86 -1.09 11.63
N THR A 53 1.72 -2.41 11.79
CA THR A 53 1.28 -3.32 10.72
C THR A 53 -0.11 -2.98 10.19
N ILE A 54 -1.07 -2.60 11.06
CA ILE A 54 -2.40 -2.13 10.61
C ILE A 54 -2.26 -0.93 9.68
N GLY A 55 -1.33 -0.02 9.95
CA GLY A 55 -1.04 1.13 9.07
C GLY A 55 -0.59 0.70 7.67
N HIS A 56 0.32 -0.27 7.57
CA HIS A 56 0.76 -0.84 6.30
C HIS A 56 -0.37 -1.52 5.53
N VAL A 57 -1.20 -2.30 6.23
CA VAL A 57 -2.35 -3.00 5.66
C VAL A 57 -3.40 -2.01 5.12
N PHE A 58 -3.81 -1.03 5.92
CA PHE A 58 -4.78 -0.03 5.48
C PHE A 58 -4.26 0.84 4.33
N HIS A 59 -2.98 1.22 4.34
CA HIS A 59 -2.39 1.93 3.21
C HIS A 59 -2.42 1.08 1.93
N ALA A 60 -2.02 -0.20 2.02
CA ALA A 60 -2.05 -1.13 0.89
C ALA A 60 -3.47 -1.29 0.33
N MET A 61 -4.47 -1.45 1.21
CA MET A 61 -5.89 -1.58 0.85
C MET A 61 -6.56 -0.26 0.41
N GLY A 62 -5.90 0.88 0.56
CA GLY A 62 -6.48 2.20 0.25
C GLY A 62 -7.61 2.61 1.20
N VAL A 63 -7.62 2.08 2.43
CA VAL A 63 -8.61 2.45 3.45
C VAL A 63 -8.31 3.85 3.96
N VAL A 64 -9.22 4.79 3.75
CA VAL A 64 -9.11 6.14 4.30
C VAL A 64 -9.62 6.14 5.74
N HIS A 65 -8.73 6.40 6.69
CA HIS A 65 -9.07 6.44 8.10
C HIS A 65 -8.23 7.50 8.84
N SER A 66 -8.68 7.91 10.03
CA SER A 66 -7.88 8.75 10.92
C SER A 66 -6.84 7.90 11.67
N LYS A 67 -5.72 8.49 12.13
CA LYS A 67 -4.76 7.78 13.00
C LYS A 67 -5.43 7.29 14.29
N SER A 68 -6.34 8.08 14.86
CA SER A 68 -7.06 7.73 16.10
C SER A 68 -7.99 6.51 15.96
N ASP A 69 -8.52 6.25 14.77
CA ASP A 69 -9.43 5.12 14.55
C ASP A 69 -8.70 3.84 14.16
N ARG A 70 -7.41 3.92 13.82
CA ARG A 70 -6.63 2.83 13.21
C ARG A 70 -6.72 1.54 14.01
N LYS A 71 -6.47 1.61 15.32
CA LYS A 71 -6.48 0.43 16.20
C LYS A 71 -7.87 -0.22 16.25
N ASN A 72 -8.92 0.57 16.43
CA ASN A 72 -10.30 0.07 16.54
C ASN A 72 -10.79 -0.52 15.21
N LEU A 73 -10.49 0.13 14.09
CA LEU A 73 -10.81 -0.42 12.77
C LEU A 73 -10.04 -1.71 12.49
N GLY A 74 -8.77 -1.75 12.91
CA GLY A 74 -7.87 -2.88 12.73
C GLY A 74 -8.33 -4.17 13.41
N GLU A 75 -9.16 -4.09 14.46
CA GLU A 75 -9.74 -5.28 15.12
C GLU A 75 -10.62 -6.12 14.18
N ASN A 76 -11.12 -5.51 13.10
CA ASN A 76 -11.96 -6.19 12.11
C ASN A 76 -11.15 -6.81 10.95
N ILE A 77 -9.82 -6.64 10.93
CA ILE A 77 -8.97 -7.26 9.92
C ILE A 77 -8.84 -8.75 10.24
N LYS A 78 -9.23 -9.59 9.29
CA LYS A 78 -8.93 -11.03 9.35
C LYS A 78 -7.51 -11.26 8.83
N VAL A 79 -6.71 -12.07 9.53
CA VAL A 79 -5.35 -12.43 9.13
C VAL A 79 -5.20 -13.94 8.98
N PHE A 80 -4.51 -14.33 7.92
CA PHE A 80 -4.21 -15.72 7.60
C PHE A 80 -2.73 -15.84 7.27
N TYR A 81 -2.06 -16.83 7.85
CA TYR A 81 -0.64 -17.10 7.63
C TYR A 81 -0.47 -18.38 6.83
N PHE A 82 0.41 -18.36 5.83
CA PHE A 82 0.64 -19.50 4.96
C PHE A 82 2.12 -19.84 4.88
N SER A 83 2.45 -21.12 5.04
CA SER A 83 3.67 -21.68 4.48
C SER A 83 3.46 -21.91 2.98
N GLU A 84 4.56 -22.04 2.25
CA GLU A 84 4.53 -22.37 0.83
C GLU A 84 5.56 -23.46 0.54
N GLN A 85 5.12 -24.45 -0.24
CA GLN A 85 5.97 -25.52 -0.77
C GLN A 85 5.50 -25.87 -2.19
N ASP A 86 6.40 -25.76 -3.17
CA ASP A 86 6.18 -26.10 -4.57
C ASP A 86 4.92 -25.45 -5.20
N GLY A 87 4.63 -24.20 -4.81
CA GLY A 87 3.50 -23.39 -5.26
C GLY A 87 2.17 -23.67 -4.54
N HIS A 88 2.18 -24.53 -3.52
CA HIS A 88 1.03 -24.84 -2.68
C HIS A 88 1.09 -24.09 -1.35
N PHE A 89 0.02 -23.37 -1.02
CA PHE A 89 -0.11 -22.61 0.22
C PHE A 89 -0.89 -23.40 1.26
N GLN A 90 -0.28 -23.59 2.43
CA GLN A 90 -0.91 -24.27 3.57
C GLN A 90 -1.01 -23.34 4.77
N THR A 91 -2.18 -23.30 5.42
CA THR A 91 -2.40 -22.47 6.61
C THR A 91 -1.50 -22.91 7.77
N ILE A 92 -0.83 -21.95 8.40
CA ILE A 92 -0.03 -22.14 9.60
C ILE A 92 -0.56 -21.22 10.73
N PRO A 93 -0.29 -21.53 12.01
CA PRO A 93 -0.95 -20.85 13.12
C PRO A 93 -0.40 -19.45 13.44
N SER A 94 0.77 -19.06 12.90
CA SER A 94 1.42 -17.80 13.23
C SER A 94 2.26 -17.25 12.07
N LYS A 95 2.73 -16.01 12.22
CA LYS A 95 3.66 -15.32 11.30
C LYS A 95 5.02 -15.99 11.23
N GLU A 96 5.40 -16.78 12.24
CA GLU A 96 6.69 -17.46 12.29
C GLU A 96 6.80 -18.46 11.13
N ASN A 97 7.73 -18.21 10.21
CA ASN A 97 7.94 -18.95 8.95
C ASN A 97 6.87 -18.77 7.87
N ALA A 98 5.95 -17.81 8.01
CA ALA A 98 5.02 -17.49 6.94
C ALA A 98 5.76 -17.01 5.69
N LYS A 99 5.40 -17.58 4.54
CA LYS A 99 5.88 -17.16 3.21
C LYS A 99 4.91 -16.17 2.56
N LEU A 100 3.63 -16.28 2.91
CA LEU A 100 2.58 -15.33 2.54
C LEU A 100 1.69 -15.09 3.75
N ILE A 101 1.38 -13.82 4.01
CA ILE A 101 0.38 -13.41 4.99
C ILE A 101 -0.70 -12.67 4.23
N VAL A 102 -1.96 -13.04 4.47
CA VAL A 102 -3.10 -12.42 3.80
C VAL A 102 -3.99 -11.77 4.84
N TYR A 103 -4.26 -10.49 4.62
CA TYR A 103 -5.17 -9.67 5.39
C TYR A 103 -6.45 -9.46 4.57
N SER A 104 -7.61 -9.51 5.22
CA SER A 104 -8.89 -9.19 4.60
C SER A 104 -9.70 -8.24 5.46
N TYR A 105 -10.20 -7.17 4.83
CA TYR A 105 -11.03 -6.15 5.45
C TYR A 105 -11.96 -5.54 4.38
N ASP A 106 -13.25 -5.40 4.69
CA ASP A 106 -14.27 -4.81 3.80
C ASP A 106 -14.24 -5.33 2.34
N ASN A 107 -14.10 -6.65 2.17
CA ASN A 107 -14.01 -7.32 0.85
C ASN A 107 -12.80 -6.88 0.00
N ILE A 108 -11.74 -6.38 0.64
CA ILE A 108 -10.45 -6.10 0.03
C ILE A 108 -9.40 -7.02 0.64
N TYR A 109 -8.41 -7.40 -0.16
CA TYR A 109 -7.26 -8.19 0.29
C TYR A 109 -6.01 -7.32 0.39
N ALA A 110 -5.11 -7.65 1.30
CA ALA A 110 -3.71 -7.26 1.22
C ALA A 110 -2.84 -8.47 1.47
N GLY A 111 -1.84 -8.68 0.62
CA GLY A 111 -0.81 -9.69 0.84
C GLY A 111 0.47 -9.06 1.36
N GLU A 112 1.15 -9.78 2.24
CA GLU A 112 2.49 -9.45 2.75
C GLU A 112 3.44 -10.62 2.52
N VAL A 113 4.61 -10.33 1.98
CA VAL A 113 5.70 -11.30 1.79
C VAL A 113 7.06 -10.67 2.15
N PRO A 114 8.04 -11.47 2.60
CA PRO A 114 9.40 -10.99 2.71
C PRO A 114 9.97 -10.65 1.33
N ILE A 115 10.78 -9.60 1.27
CA ILE A 115 11.42 -9.10 0.04
C ILE A 115 12.84 -8.61 0.37
N SER A 116 13.74 -8.63 -0.62
CA SER A 116 15.05 -7.99 -0.51
C SER A 116 15.13 -6.80 -1.46
N ILE A 117 15.30 -5.59 -0.91
CA ILE A 117 15.39 -4.34 -1.70
C ILE A 117 16.72 -3.68 -1.38
N ALA A 118 17.52 -3.37 -2.41
CA ALA A 118 18.88 -2.85 -2.26
C ALA A 118 19.74 -3.66 -1.26
N GLY A 119 19.54 -4.99 -1.22
CA GLY A 119 20.25 -5.90 -0.32
C GLY A 119 19.80 -5.86 1.15
N LYS A 120 18.68 -5.21 1.47
CA LYS A 120 18.08 -5.20 2.81
C LYS A 120 16.85 -6.08 2.85
N ASP A 121 16.76 -6.90 3.90
CA ASP A 121 15.56 -7.66 4.21
C ASP A 121 14.44 -6.71 4.66
N ALA A 122 13.28 -6.87 4.03
CA ALA A 122 12.10 -6.06 4.22
C ALA A 122 10.84 -6.90 4.03
N PHE A 123 9.68 -6.28 4.21
CA PHE A 123 8.39 -6.84 3.83
C PHE A 123 7.71 -5.91 2.84
N ILE A 124 7.08 -6.47 1.81
CA ILE A 124 6.22 -5.74 0.88
C ILE A 124 4.77 -6.05 1.19
N PHE A 125 3.94 -5.01 1.24
CA PHE A 125 2.49 -5.10 1.37
C PHE A 125 1.85 -4.63 0.07
N VAL A 126 0.86 -5.37 -0.44
CA VAL A 126 0.16 -5.04 -1.69
C VAL A 126 -1.34 -5.27 -1.50
N GLY A 127 -2.15 -4.24 -1.71
CA GLY A 127 -3.62 -4.37 -1.70
C GLY A 127 -4.13 -4.85 -3.05
N ILE A 128 -5.12 -5.74 -3.05
CA ILE A 128 -5.71 -6.35 -4.24
C ILE A 128 -7.23 -6.25 -4.14
N THR A 129 -7.88 -5.85 -5.24
CA THR A 129 -9.35 -5.84 -5.33
C THR A 129 -9.90 -7.26 -5.28
N SER A 130 -11.07 -7.48 -4.67
CA SER A 130 -11.66 -8.83 -4.54
C SER A 130 -12.01 -9.51 -5.86
N ASP A 131 -12.10 -8.76 -6.96
CA ASP A 131 -12.28 -9.31 -8.30
C ASP A 131 -10.97 -9.64 -9.03
N PHE A 132 -9.83 -9.50 -8.35
CA PHE A 132 -8.47 -9.79 -8.86
C PHE A 132 -8.12 -9.06 -10.16
N LYS A 133 -8.71 -7.88 -10.41
CA LYS A 133 -8.43 -7.09 -11.61
C LYS A 133 -7.43 -5.97 -11.42
N LYS A 134 -7.18 -5.53 -10.18
CA LYS A 134 -6.25 -4.44 -9.90
C LYS A 134 -5.53 -4.62 -8.57
N ILE A 135 -4.30 -4.11 -8.51
CA ILE A 135 -3.69 -3.74 -7.23
C ILE A 135 -4.12 -2.32 -6.84
N ILE A 136 -4.23 -2.04 -5.55
CA ILE A 136 -4.62 -0.74 -5.01
C ILE A 136 -3.36 0.09 -4.75
N ASN A 137 -2.65 -0.20 -3.67
CA ASN A 137 -1.35 0.40 -3.37
C ASN A 137 -0.33 -0.69 -2.97
N SER A 138 0.95 -0.34 -3.06
CA SER A 138 2.02 -1.09 -2.40
C SER A 138 2.78 -0.22 -1.40
N ASN A 139 3.41 -0.85 -0.42
CA ASN A 139 4.34 -0.21 0.51
C ASN A 139 5.33 -1.22 1.08
N LEU A 140 6.36 -0.73 1.77
CA LEU A 140 7.44 -1.53 2.35
C LEU A 140 7.55 -1.29 3.86
N HIS A 141 7.96 -2.33 4.58
CA HIS A 141 8.45 -2.24 5.95
C HIS A 141 9.91 -2.69 6.00
N GLY A 142 10.80 -1.88 6.59
CA GLY A 142 12.23 -2.18 6.71
C GLY A 142 13.13 -1.69 5.56
N ALA A 143 12.53 -1.21 4.45
CA ALA A 143 13.25 -0.59 3.35
C ALA A 143 12.45 0.59 2.76
N ARG A 144 13.15 1.49 2.05
CA ARG A 144 12.55 2.60 1.31
C ARG A 144 12.86 2.43 -0.18
N SER A 145 11.86 2.62 -1.02
CA SER A 145 12.01 2.60 -2.47
C SER A 145 10.95 3.49 -3.13
N ASP A 146 11.36 4.27 -4.13
CA ASP A 146 10.43 5.10 -4.91
C ASP A 146 9.50 4.26 -5.81
N LEU A 147 9.82 2.97 -5.99
CA LEU A 147 9.02 2.02 -6.76
C LEU A 147 7.60 1.86 -6.21
N ILE A 148 7.35 2.15 -4.92
CA ILE A 148 5.99 2.15 -4.36
C ILE A 148 5.05 3.12 -5.11
N GLY A 149 5.61 4.21 -5.67
CA GLY A 149 4.87 5.18 -6.48
C GLY A 149 4.48 4.63 -7.87
N THR A 150 5.25 3.67 -8.38
CA THR A 150 5.01 2.98 -9.65
C THR A 150 4.06 1.80 -9.48
N PHE A 151 4.22 1.01 -8.41
CA PHE A 151 3.43 -0.19 -8.13
C PHE A 151 2.15 0.12 -7.34
N LYS A 152 1.27 0.94 -7.94
CA LYS A 152 -0.06 1.26 -7.40
C LYS A 152 -1.05 1.46 -8.55
N ASP A 153 -2.32 1.17 -8.30
CA ASP A 153 -3.42 1.33 -9.26
C ASP A 153 -3.20 0.62 -10.63
N LEU A 154 -2.39 -0.44 -10.65
CA LEU A 154 -2.08 -1.22 -11.85
C LEU A 154 -3.09 -2.35 -12.06
N ASN A 155 -3.37 -2.65 -13.33
CA ASN A 155 -4.26 -3.76 -13.68
C ASN A 155 -3.56 -5.11 -13.49
N ILE A 156 -4.38 -6.13 -13.24
CA ILE A 156 -4.03 -7.54 -13.21
C ILE A 156 -4.75 -8.21 -14.38
N LYS A 157 -4.01 -8.97 -15.18
CA LYS A 157 -4.52 -9.78 -16.29
C LYS A 157 -3.96 -11.19 -16.18
N ASN A 158 -4.84 -12.19 -16.06
CA ASN A 158 -4.47 -13.59 -15.88
C ASN A 158 -3.45 -13.78 -14.74
N SER A 159 -3.79 -13.23 -13.56
CA SER A 159 -2.98 -13.31 -12.34
C SER A 159 -1.60 -12.64 -12.43
N LYS A 160 -1.39 -11.76 -13.42
CA LYS A 160 -0.14 -11.01 -13.61
C LYS A 160 -0.38 -9.53 -13.72
N LEU A 161 0.52 -8.75 -13.13
CA LEU A 161 0.49 -7.29 -13.21
C LEU A 161 0.77 -6.82 -14.66
N GLU A 162 -0.07 -5.93 -15.17
CA GLU A 162 0.10 -5.33 -16.50
C GLU A 162 1.08 -4.16 -16.42
N ILE A 163 2.38 -4.47 -16.37
CA ILE A 163 3.47 -3.49 -16.37
C ILE A 163 4.71 -4.08 -17.05
N THR A 164 5.58 -3.21 -17.56
CA THR A 164 6.95 -3.56 -17.97
C THR A 164 7.91 -2.76 -17.10
N VAL A 165 8.90 -3.44 -16.52
CA VAL A 165 9.93 -2.83 -15.67
C VAL A 165 11.26 -2.76 -16.41
N ASP A 166 12.16 -1.88 -15.97
CA ASP A 166 13.52 -1.83 -16.50
C ASP A 166 14.28 -3.12 -16.15
N GLU A 167 14.72 -3.84 -17.18
CA GLU A 167 15.45 -5.09 -17.05
C GLU A 167 16.83 -4.94 -16.36
N ASN A 168 17.36 -3.73 -16.26
CA ASN A 168 18.62 -3.46 -15.56
C ASN A 168 18.41 -3.06 -14.09
N ASN A 169 17.17 -2.82 -13.67
CA ASN A 169 16.84 -2.46 -12.30
C ASN A 169 16.45 -3.72 -11.52
N SER A 170 17.37 -4.21 -10.67
CA SER A 170 17.14 -5.40 -9.85
C SER A 170 15.95 -5.23 -8.91
N ASP A 171 15.83 -4.08 -8.24
CA ASP A 171 14.76 -3.85 -7.27
C ASP A 171 13.39 -3.82 -7.95
N ALA A 172 13.30 -3.27 -9.17
CA ALA A 172 12.05 -3.27 -9.94
C ALA A 172 11.61 -4.68 -10.36
N LYS A 173 12.57 -5.55 -10.69
CA LYS A 173 12.29 -6.97 -10.95
C LYS A 173 11.80 -7.68 -9.71
N THR A 174 12.48 -7.50 -8.59
CA THR A 174 12.09 -8.09 -7.31
C THR A 174 10.70 -7.60 -6.90
N PHE A 175 10.39 -6.31 -7.08
CA PHE A 175 9.05 -5.77 -6.84
C PHE A 175 7.99 -6.47 -7.69
N LEU A 176 8.22 -6.58 -9.00
CA LEU A 176 7.29 -7.22 -9.92
C LEU A 176 7.09 -8.71 -9.59
N GLU A 177 8.17 -9.42 -9.28
CA GLU A 177 8.14 -10.83 -8.88
C GLU A 177 7.33 -11.02 -7.59
N SER A 178 7.63 -10.25 -6.54
CA SER A 178 6.92 -10.34 -5.26
C SER A 178 5.44 -9.95 -5.38
N VAL A 179 5.11 -8.92 -6.15
CA VAL A 179 3.70 -8.53 -6.39
C VAL A 179 2.95 -9.63 -7.12
N ASN A 180 3.53 -10.22 -8.17
CA ASN A 180 2.90 -11.34 -8.90
C ASN A 180 2.77 -12.59 -8.03
N TYR A 181 3.76 -12.88 -7.18
CA TYR A 181 3.69 -13.97 -6.20
C TYR A 181 2.54 -13.75 -5.21
N ILE A 182 2.38 -12.52 -4.69
CA ILE A 182 1.24 -12.18 -3.83
C ILE A 182 -0.08 -12.39 -4.57
N ILE A 183 -0.20 -11.90 -5.81
CA ILE A 183 -1.44 -12.04 -6.60
C ILE A 183 -1.81 -13.52 -6.78
N ASP A 184 -0.87 -14.35 -7.26
CA ASP A 184 -1.08 -15.78 -7.44
C ASP A 184 -1.47 -16.47 -6.13
N GLY A 185 -0.76 -16.17 -5.04
CA GLY A 185 -1.04 -16.75 -3.73
C GLY A 185 -2.41 -16.37 -3.18
N VAL A 186 -2.75 -15.07 -3.21
CA VAL A 186 -4.04 -14.57 -2.71
C VAL A 186 -5.21 -15.11 -3.55
N GLU A 187 -5.05 -15.21 -4.87
CA GLU A 187 -6.09 -15.76 -5.74
C GLU A 187 -6.37 -17.24 -5.40
N LYS A 188 -5.31 -18.05 -5.25
CA LYS A 188 -5.41 -19.48 -4.87
C LYS A 188 -6.09 -19.72 -3.53
N ILE A 189 -5.81 -18.88 -2.53
CA ILE A 189 -6.35 -19.03 -1.17
C ILE A 189 -7.67 -18.27 -0.95
N SER A 190 -8.10 -17.43 -1.90
CA SER A 190 -9.33 -16.65 -1.79
C SER A 190 -10.59 -17.48 -1.46
N PRO A 191 -10.78 -18.71 -1.98
CA PRO A 191 -11.93 -19.54 -1.59
C PRO A 191 -11.90 -19.97 -0.12
N ILE A 192 -10.72 -20.02 0.50
CA ILE A 192 -10.54 -20.34 1.92
C ILE A 192 -10.95 -19.14 2.79
N ILE A 193 -10.70 -17.91 2.31
CA ILE A 193 -11.02 -16.67 3.06
C ILE A 193 -12.50 -16.28 2.93
N MET A 194 -13.12 -16.54 1.78
CA MET A 194 -14.52 -16.20 1.53
C MET A 194 -15.54 -17.20 2.11
N ASN A 195 -15.10 -18.42 2.45
CA ASN A 195 -15.91 -19.43 3.15
C ASN A 195 -15.96 -19.17 4.66
#